data_AF-A0A1S7QMN8-F1
#
_entry.id   AF-A0A1S7QMN8-F1
#
_cell.length_a   1.000
_cell.length_b   1.000
_cell.length_c   1.000
_cell.angle_alpha   90.00
_cell.angle_beta   90.00
_cell.angle_gamma   90.00
#
_symmetry.space_group_name_H-M   'P 1'
#
loop_
_entity.id
_entity.type
_entity.pdbx_description
1 polymer ?
#
loop_
_entity_poly.entity_id
_entity_poly.type
_entity_poly.pdbx_seq_one_letter_code
_entity_poly.pdbx_strand_id
1 'polypeptide(L)'
;MGDWLKNKCAQSDSVFIVGYESSSSLVGGIGTLLLAANNGDEIVYADSVGAGFREAQATNLRVTLDRLKRKRSPLACNGSRKDIVWALPTILAEIHCRGWTHEGKLRHASFKGVRDVQDNTDVFRIEDVL
;
A
#
# COMPACT_ATOMS: atom_id res chain seq x y z
N MET A 1 20.58 -23.55 -27.07
CA MET A 1 20.02 -22.26 -27.53
C MET A 1 18.74 -22.08 -26.72
N GLY A 2 18.71 -21.42 -25.58
CA GLY A 2 19.20 -20.07 -25.33
C GLY A 2 18.00 -19.14 -25.32
N ASP A 3 17.15 -19.24 -24.31
CA ASP A 3 16.21 -18.17 -23.98
C ASP A 3 16.27 -17.93 -22.47
N TRP A 4 17.26 -17.13 -22.09
CA TRP A 4 17.30 -16.51 -20.78
C TRP A 4 16.45 -15.25 -20.90
N LEU A 5 15.15 -15.36 -20.62
CA LEU A 5 14.30 -14.18 -20.46
C LEU A 5 14.65 -13.53 -19.12
N LYS A 6 15.64 -12.63 -19.12
CA LYS A 6 16.00 -11.83 -17.95
C LYS A 6 14.98 -10.69 -17.83
N ASN A 7 13.70 -11.06 -17.71
CA ASN A 7 12.67 -10.11 -17.37
C ASN A 7 12.92 -9.68 -15.93
N LYS A 8 13.53 -8.51 -15.77
CA LYS A 8 13.33 -7.74 -14.54
C LYS A 8 11.85 -7.35 -14.55
N CYS A 9 10.96 -8.26 -14.14
CA CYS A 9 9.54 -7.98 -14.01
C CYS A 9 9.38 -6.93 -12.92
N ALA A 10 9.38 -5.68 -13.35
CA ALA A 10 8.69 -4.59 -12.71
C ALA A 10 7.22 -5.02 -12.55
N GLN A 11 6.87 -5.59 -11.41
CA GLN A 11 5.51 -6.07 -11.14
C GLN A 11 4.71 -4.93 -10.53
N SER A 12 3.53 -4.65 -11.08
CA SER A 12 2.59 -3.67 -10.51
C SER A 12 1.44 -4.44 -9.91
N ASP A 13 1.27 -4.33 -8.59
CA ASP A 13 0.23 -5.04 -7.85
C ASP A 13 -0.68 -4.05 -7.13
N SER A 14 -1.93 -4.46 -6.95
CA SER A 14 -2.95 -3.69 -6.23
C SER A 14 -2.97 -4.10 -4.76
N VAL A 15 -2.83 -3.12 -3.86
CA VAL A 15 -2.84 -3.34 -2.41
C VAL A 15 -3.74 -2.33 -1.72
N PHE A 16 -4.26 -2.66 -0.55
CA PHE A 16 -5.05 -1.74 0.25
C PHE A 16 -4.20 -0.65 0.88
N ILE A 17 -4.73 0.57 0.91
CA ILE A 17 -4.24 1.64 1.77
C ILE A 17 -4.98 1.54 3.11
N VAL A 18 -4.25 1.29 4.19
CA VAL A 18 -4.82 1.13 5.53
C VAL A 18 -4.56 2.33 6.44
N GLY A 19 -3.83 3.31 5.94
CA GLY A 19 -3.48 4.51 6.67
C GLY A 19 -2.24 5.17 6.09
N TYR A 20 -1.73 6.15 6.81
CA TYR A 20 -0.51 6.85 6.44
C TYR A 20 0.18 7.41 7.69
N GLU A 21 1.49 7.65 7.55
CA GLU A 21 2.31 8.40 8.50
C GLU A 21 2.35 9.87 8.05
N SER A 22 2.15 10.76 9.01
CA SER A 22 2.18 12.20 8.75
C SER A 22 3.60 12.64 8.38
N SER A 23 3.73 13.49 7.36
CA SER A 23 5.04 14.02 6.99
C SER A 23 5.56 14.98 8.05
N SER A 24 6.80 14.78 8.50
CA SER A 24 7.47 15.75 9.39
C SER A 24 7.92 17.02 8.66
N SER A 25 8.07 16.95 7.34
CA SER A 25 8.57 18.06 6.51
C SER A 25 7.46 18.91 5.91
N LEU A 26 6.23 18.39 5.82
CA LEU A 26 5.08 19.09 5.26
C LEU A 26 3.86 18.97 6.18
N VAL A 27 3.41 20.09 6.75
CA VAL A 27 2.24 20.11 7.63
C VAL A 27 0.99 19.67 6.84
N GLY A 28 0.29 18.66 7.35
CA GLY A 28 -0.86 18.08 6.65
C GLY A 28 -0.52 17.19 5.44
N GLY A 29 0.77 16.96 5.17
CA GLY A 29 1.24 16.07 4.12
C GLY A 29 1.25 14.60 4.52
N ILE A 30 1.15 13.71 3.53
CA ILE A 30 1.44 12.28 3.69
C ILE A 30 2.95 12.10 3.54
N GLY A 31 3.60 11.55 4.57
CA GLY A 31 5.01 11.16 4.50
C GLY A 31 5.18 9.75 3.95
N THR A 32 4.34 8.82 4.43
CA THR A 32 4.41 7.41 4.06
C THR A 32 3.02 6.81 4.04
N LEU A 33 2.67 6.01 3.02
CA LEU A 33 1.44 5.23 2.99
C LEU A 33 1.67 3.87 3.62
N LEU A 34 0.70 3.41 4.40
CA LEU A 34 0.67 2.06 4.97
C LEU A 34 -0.17 1.16 4.06
N LEU A 35 0.43 0.06 3.63
CA LEU A 35 -0.14 -0.85 2.66
C LEU A 35 -0.47 -2.19 3.31
N ALA A 36 -1.55 -2.81 2.85
CA ALA A 36 -1.95 -4.16 3.23
C ALA A 36 -2.38 -4.98 2.01
N ALA A 37 -2.21 -6.29 2.10
CA ALA A 37 -2.65 -7.23 1.09
C ALA A 37 -3.54 -8.30 1.72
N ASN A 38 -4.27 -9.03 0.87
CA ASN A 38 -5.04 -10.18 1.33
C ASN A 38 -4.11 -11.36 1.59
N ASN A 39 -4.34 -12.07 2.68
CA ASN A 39 -3.72 -13.34 3.03
C ASN A 39 -4.84 -14.28 3.51
N GLY A 40 -5.37 -15.10 2.60
CA GLY A 40 -6.64 -15.81 2.84
C GLY A 40 -7.79 -14.83 3.09
N ASP A 41 -8.51 -15.05 4.18
CA ASP A 41 -9.64 -14.22 4.65
C ASP A 41 -9.20 -12.98 5.46
N GLU A 42 -7.90 -12.80 5.70
CA GLU A 42 -7.38 -11.71 6.50
C GLU A 42 -6.64 -10.66 5.65
N ILE A 43 -6.70 -9.40 6.08
CA ILE A 43 -5.82 -8.35 5.56
C ILE A 43 -4.58 -8.23 6.45
N VAL A 44 -3.40 -8.33 5.85
CA VAL A 44 -2.13 -8.27 6.56
C VAL A 44 -1.29 -7.11 6.06
N TYR A 45 -0.49 -6.53 6.97
CA TYR A 45 0.43 -5.45 6.62
C TYR A 45 1.43 -5.94 5.57
N ALA A 46 1.43 -5.31 4.40
CA ALA A 46 2.32 -5.63 3.28
C ALA A 46 3.61 -4.81 3.37
N ASP A 47 3.53 -3.48 3.29
CA ASP A 47 4.68 -2.60 3.49
C ASP A 47 4.26 -1.14 3.72
N SER A 48 5.24 -0.25 3.86
CA SER A 48 5.06 1.20 3.89
C SER A 48 5.79 1.81 2.70
N VAL A 49 5.15 2.74 1.99
CA VAL A 49 5.74 3.40 0.83
C VAL A 49 5.74 4.91 0.99
N GLY A 50 6.93 5.52 0.96
CA GLY A 50 7.13 6.96 1.02
C GLY A 50 7.57 7.58 -0.32
N ALA A 51 7.64 6.77 -1.39
CA ALA A 51 8.14 7.16 -2.69
C ALA A 51 7.06 7.01 -3.78
N GLY A 52 7.14 7.86 -4.82
CA GLY A 52 6.35 7.71 -6.05
C GLY A 52 5.02 8.48 -6.12
N PHE A 53 4.54 9.08 -5.03
CA PHE A 53 3.39 9.99 -5.08
C PHE A 53 3.81 11.44 -5.33
N ARG A 54 3.07 12.14 -6.19
CA ARG A 54 3.18 13.59 -6.37
C ARG A 54 2.49 14.32 -5.22
N GLU A 55 2.95 15.52 -4.87
CA GLU A 55 2.34 16.30 -3.77
C GLU A 55 0.82 16.48 -3.93
N ALA A 56 0.36 16.85 -5.14
CA ALA A 56 -1.08 16.97 -5.42
C ALA A 56 -1.85 15.66 -5.21
N GLN A 57 -1.25 14.51 -5.55
CA GLN A 57 -1.86 13.19 -5.30
C GLN A 57 -1.92 12.88 -3.81
N ALA A 58 -0.84 13.17 -3.08
CA ALA A 58 -0.78 13.01 -1.64
C ALA A 58 -1.84 13.86 -0.93
N THR A 59 -2.04 15.12 -1.35
CA THR A 59 -3.07 15.99 -0.79
C THR A 59 -4.48 15.45 -1.05
N ASN A 60 -4.79 15.03 -2.28
CA ASN A 60 -6.10 14.46 -2.59
C ASN A 60 -6.37 13.15 -1.86
N LEU A 61 -5.35 12.30 -1.79
CA LEU A 61 -5.41 11.04 -1.05
C LEU A 61 -5.59 11.28 0.44
N ARG A 62 -4.91 12.28 1.01
CA ARG A 62 -5.04 12.69 2.41
C ARG A 62 -6.47 13.05 2.77
N VAL A 63 -7.11 13.89 1.94
CA VAL A 63 -8.51 14.30 2.13
C VAL A 63 -9.44 13.08 2.12
N THR A 64 -9.19 12.15 1.20
CA THR A 64 -9.99 10.91 1.10
C THR A 64 -9.78 10.01 2.31
N LEU A 65 -8.53 9.81 2.74
CA LEU A 65 -8.19 9.01 3.92
C LEU A 65 -8.69 9.63 5.24
N ASP A 66 -8.76 10.96 5.35
CA ASP A 66 -9.37 11.64 6.51
C ASP A 66 -10.84 11.28 6.68
N ARG A 67 -11.58 11.17 5.57
CA ARG A 67 -13.01 10.79 5.59
C ARG A 67 -13.20 9.33 6.02
N LEU A 68 -12.16 8.51 5.84
CA LEU A 68 -12.15 7.08 6.16
C LEU A 68 -11.39 6.79 7.46
N LYS A 69 -11.05 7.83 8.22
CA LYS A 69 -10.20 7.73 9.41
C LYS A 69 -10.80 6.81 10.47
N ARG A 70 -9.94 5.97 11.04
CA ARG A 70 -10.26 5.03 12.13
C ARG A 70 -9.45 5.36 13.37
N LYS A 71 -10.07 5.15 14.55
CA LYS A 71 -9.38 5.27 15.85
C LYS A 71 -8.52 4.05 16.17
N ARG A 72 -8.86 2.88 15.63
CA ARG A 72 -8.16 1.61 15.84
C ARG A 72 -7.58 1.11 14.53
N SER A 73 -6.44 0.42 14.60
CA SER A 73 -5.84 -0.26 13.45
C SER A 73 -6.86 -1.21 12.80
N PRO A 74 -7.02 -1.20 11.47
CA PRO A 74 -7.80 -2.21 10.75
C PRO A 74 -7.03 -3.54 10.64
N LEU A 75 -5.73 -3.56 10.95
CA LEU A 75 -4.86 -4.72 10.90
C LEU A 75 -4.64 -5.30 12.29
N ALA A 76 -4.48 -6.63 12.35
CA ALA A 76 -4.02 -7.37 13.53
C ALA A 76 -2.52 -7.15 13.82
N CYS A 77 -2.04 -5.91 13.75
CA CYS A 77 -0.66 -5.55 14.02
C CYS A 77 -0.52 -4.97 15.44
N ASN A 78 0.35 -5.57 16.26
CA ASN A 78 0.64 -5.17 17.64
C ASN A 78 1.67 -4.02 17.76
N GLY A 79 1.99 -3.34 16.65
CA GLY A 79 2.98 -2.27 16.64
C GLY A 79 2.37 -0.91 16.97
N SER A 80 2.75 -0.31 18.09
CA SER A 80 2.45 1.09 18.39
C SER A 80 3.41 1.99 17.61
N ARG A 81 3.12 2.21 16.32
CA ARG A 81 3.83 3.20 15.51
C ARG A 81 3.24 4.59 15.81
N LYS A 82 4.12 5.53 16.14
CA LYS A 82 3.74 6.92 16.43
C LYS A 82 3.37 7.64 15.13
N ASP A 83 2.50 8.65 15.22
CA ASP A 83 2.11 9.53 14.10
C ASP A 83 1.41 8.86 12.90
N ILE A 84 0.84 7.67 13.13
CA ILE A 84 -0.03 6.99 12.17
C ILE A 84 -1.47 7.48 12.29
N VAL A 85 -2.05 7.72 11.12
CA VAL A 85 -3.49 7.84 10.97
C VAL A 85 -4.02 6.63 10.22
N TRP A 86 -4.79 5.81 10.93
CA TRP A 86 -5.46 4.65 10.38
C TRP A 86 -6.66 5.05 9.53
N ALA A 87 -6.91 4.31 8.45
CA ALA A 87 -8.05 4.47 7.56
C ALA A 87 -8.70 3.11 7.27
N LEU A 88 -9.93 3.14 6.76
CA LEU A 88 -10.59 1.93 6.28
C LEU A 88 -9.84 1.34 5.06
N PRO A 89 -9.65 0.01 5.00
CA PRO A 89 -9.03 -0.70 3.88
C PRO A 89 -10.00 -0.77 2.69
N THR A 90 -10.40 0.37 2.14
CA THR A 90 -11.33 0.46 1.00
C THR A 90 -10.71 1.07 -0.24
N ILE A 91 -9.56 1.73 -0.10
CA ILE A 91 -8.85 2.33 -1.22
C ILE A 91 -7.76 1.37 -1.65
N LEU A 92 -7.71 1.09 -2.95
CA LEU A 92 -6.62 0.34 -3.57
C LEU A 92 -5.57 1.28 -4.12
N ALA A 93 -4.31 1.01 -3.82
CA ALA A 93 -3.15 1.63 -4.44
C ALA A 93 -2.54 0.65 -5.44
N GLU A 94 -2.18 1.15 -6.61
CA GLU A 94 -1.29 0.46 -7.50
C GLU A 94 0.15 0.75 -7.10
N ILE A 95 0.90 -0.31 -6.81
CA ILE A 95 2.27 -0.25 -6.34
C ILE A 95 3.17 -0.98 -7.32
N HIS A 96 4.21 -0.29 -7.77
CA HIS A 96 5.29 -0.92 -8.51
C HIS A 96 6.28 -1.51 -7.51
N CYS A 97 6.57 -2.80 -7.63
CA CYS A 97 7.53 -3.52 -6.81
C CYS A 97 8.43 -4.43 -7.66
N ARG A 98 9.50 -4.95 -7.06
CA ARG A 98 10.38 -5.95 -7.68
C ARG A 98 10.00 -7.38 -7.28
N GLY A 99 8.81 -7.56 -6.71
CA GLY A 99 8.30 -8.82 -6.23
C GLY A 99 8.04 -8.83 -4.72
N TRP A 100 7.48 -9.95 -4.29
CA TRP A 100 7.05 -10.20 -2.91
C TRP A 100 8.04 -11.10 -2.17
N THR A 101 8.18 -10.91 -0.86
CA THR A 101 8.89 -11.85 0.00
C THR A 101 7.96 -12.99 0.40
N HIS A 102 8.54 -14.09 0.85
CA HIS A 102 7.81 -15.22 1.43
C HIS A 102 7.01 -14.84 2.70
N GLU A 103 7.34 -13.69 3.31
CA GLU A 103 6.63 -13.12 4.46
C GLU A 103 5.52 -12.14 4.04
N GLY A 104 5.21 -12.04 2.74
CA GLY A 104 4.19 -11.13 2.22
C GLY A 104 4.59 -9.65 2.23
N LYS A 105 5.88 -9.33 2.11
CA LYS A 105 6.41 -7.96 2.04
C LYS A 105 6.76 -7.55 0.62
N LEU A 106 6.61 -6.27 0.31
CA LEU A 106 6.97 -5.74 -1.01
C LEU A 106 8.46 -5.40 -1.07
N ARG A 107 9.17 -5.79 -2.14
CA ARG A 107 10.56 -5.39 -2.36
C ARG A 107 10.66 -4.17 -3.24
N HIS A 108 11.25 -3.08 -2.70
CA HIS A 108 11.44 -1.81 -3.41
C HIS A 108 10.14 -1.24 -3.98
N ALA A 109 9.09 -1.21 -3.16
CA ALA A 109 7.80 -0.64 -3.51
C ALA A 109 7.88 0.86 -3.84
N SER A 110 7.11 1.30 -4.82
CA SER A 110 6.87 2.71 -5.15
C SER A 110 5.43 2.91 -5.55
N PHE A 111 4.80 3.96 -5.03
CA PHE A 111 3.42 4.30 -5.34
C PHE A 111 3.30 4.74 -6.80
N LYS A 112 2.29 4.22 -7.51
CA LYS A 112 2.01 4.58 -8.90
C LYS A 112 0.72 5.39 -9.02
N GLY A 113 -0.31 5.02 -8.26
CA GLY A 113 -1.61 5.70 -8.30
C GLY A 113 -2.65 5.06 -7.40
N VAL A 114 -3.77 5.76 -7.21
CA VAL A 114 -4.97 5.20 -6.57
C VAL A 114 -5.80 4.52 -7.65
N ARG A 115 -6.27 3.31 -7.38
CA ARG A 115 -7.27 2.59 -8.18
C ARG A 115 -8.67 3.03 -7.75
N ASP A 116 -9.54 3.27 -8.73
CA ASP A 116 -10.91 3.69 -8.45
C ASP A 116 -11.70 2.57 -7.76
N VAL A 117 -12.60 2.93 -6.84
CA VAL A 117 -13.38 1.96 -6.06
C VAL A 117 -14.35 1.15 -6.94
N GLN A 118 -14.67 1.62 -8.15
CA GLN A 118 -15.52 0.91 -9.12
C GLN A 118 -14.74 -0.11 -9.96
N ASP A 119 -13.41 -0.12 -9.90
CA ASP A 119 -12.56 -1.08 -10.61
C ASP A 119 -12.42 -2.36 -9.76
N ASN A 120 -13.52 -3.11 -9.72
CA ASN A 120 -13.67 -4.51 -9.33
C ASN A 120 -12.43 -5.18 -8.68
N THR A 121 -12.32 -5.07 -7.34
CA THR A 121 -11.78 -6.00 -6.32
C THR A 121 -10.56 -6.91 -6.65
N ASP A 122 -9.73 -6.60 -7.63
CA ASP A 122 -8.50 -7.36 -7.87
C ASP A 122 -7.40 -6.86 -6.95
N VAL A 123 -7.42 -7.37 -5.72
CA VAL A 123 -6.40 -7.09 -4.70
C VAL A 123 -5.44 -8.25 -4.67
N PHE A 124 -4.15 -7.94 -4.61
CA PHE A 124 -3.11 -8.93 -4.49
C PHE A 124 -3.34 -9.85 -3.28
N ARG A 125 -3.27 -11.16 -3.54
CA ARG A 125 -3.31 -12.20 -2.52
C ARG A 125 -1.91 -12.76 -2.35
N ILE A 126 -1.40 -12.77 -1.12
CA ILE A 126 -0.05 -13.28 -0.81
C ILE A 126 0.10 -14.76 -1.19
N GLU A 127 -1.01 -15.51 -1.21
CA GLU A 127 -1.06 -16.91 -1.66
C GLU A 127 -0.69 -17.10 -3.14
N ASP A 128 -0.75 -16.06 -3.97
CA ASP A 128 -0.37 -16.13 -5.40
C ASP A 128 1.17 -16.24 -5.58
N VAL A 129 1.94 -16.01 -4.51
CA VAL A 129 3.42 -16.06 -4.49
C VAL A 129 3.95 -17.39 -3.96
N LEU A 130 3.11 -18.18 -3.29
CA LEU A 130 3.46 -19.46 -2.65
C LEU A 130 3.19 -20.63 -3.59
#